data_AF-A0A143C9A5-F1
#
_entry.id   AF-A0A143C9A5-F1
#
_cell.length_a   1.000
_cell.length_b   1.000
_cell.length_c   1.000
_cell.angle_alpha   90.00
_cell.angle_beta   90.00
_cell.angle_gamma   90.00
#
_symmetry.space_group_name_H-M   'P 1'
#
loop_
_entity.id
_entity.type
_entity.pdbx_description
1 polymer ?
#
loop_
_entity_poly.entity_id
_entity_poly.type
_entity_poly.pdbx_seq_one_letter_code
_entity_poly.pdbx_strand_id
1 'polypeptide(L)'
;MRVCAGLTAALLAVSGGYAFSAPDDEMTQDIETAVQGVDAYWEAHWSEFFTETYVPPAVLGEYDGASPNVPTCDGEPLADDNAVYCSTDDEDYVAWDTDLMRFGYEYGDAFVYLVVAHEWGHAIQNRLDAELQSVDGELQADCLAGAELEGAAQDGTVVFEPGDVDEVHTALVRDADKTPWTKEGDHGSASERVDAFAMGQELGVEGCLPQEVSAEGATALDR
;
A
#
# COMPACT_ATOMS: atom_id res chain seq x y z
N MET A 1 66.26 35.61 -26.45
CA MET A 1 64.82 35.25 -26.38
C MET A 1 64.69 33.73 -26.26
N ARG A 2 64.44 33.24 -25.05
CA ARG A 2 63.90 31.90 -24.78
C ARG A 2 63.03 32.06 -23.53
N VAL A 3 61.72 31.90 -23.71
CA VAL A 3 60.69 32.04 -22.69
C VAL A 3 60.49 30.68 -22.04
N CYS A 4 60.63 30.60 -20.71
CA CYS A 4 60.23 29.44 -19.92
C CYS A 4 58.70 29.40 -19.83
N ALA A 5 58.07 28.36 -20.38
CA ALA A 5 56.68 28.05 -20.15
C ALA A 5 56.57 27.25 -18.83
N GLY A 6 55.91 27.84 -17.83
CA GLY A 6 55.52 27.14 -16.60
C GLY A 6 54.30 26.27 -16.87
N LEU A 7 54.40 24.98 -16.56
CA LEU A 7 53.27 24.06 -16.52
C LEU A 7 52.53 24.28 -15.20
N THR A 8 51.34 24.88 -15.24
CA THR A 8 50.39 24.85 -14.12
C THR A 8 49.53 23.60 -14.26
N ALA A 9 49.72 22.65 -13.35
CA ALA A 9 48.80 21.53 -13.17
C ALA A 9 47.51 22.04 -12.53
N ALA A 10 46.38 21.93 -13.23
CA ALA A 10 45.07 22.18 -12.68
C ALA A 10 44.64 20.97 -11.83
N LEU A 11 44.44 21.18 -10.53
CA LEU A 11 43.71 20.22 -9.69
C LEU A 11 42.23 20.29 -10.09
N LEU A 12 41.69 19.18 -10.61
CA LEU A 12 40.25 18.96 -10.71
C LEU A 12 39.76 18.54 -9.31
N ALA A 13 39.06 19.44 -8.63
CA ALA A 13 38.26 19.09 -7.48
C ALA A 13 36.98 18.38 -7.98
N VAL A 14 36.86 17.08 -7.71
CA VAL A 14 35.60 16.37 -7.83
C VAL A 14 34.79 16.73 -6.59
N SER A 15 33.91 17.73 -6.71
CA SER A 15 32.87 17.96 -5.72
C SER A 15 31.78 16.91 -5.94
N GLY A 16 31.81 15.84 -5.16
CA GLY A 16 30.65 14.98 -4.96
C GLY A 16 29.55 15.80 -4.32
N GLY A 17 28.56 16.21 -5.12
CA GLY A 17 27.32 16.75 -4.60
C GLY A 17 26.46 15.58 -4.13
N TYR A 18 26.11 15.59 -2.84
CA TYR A 18 24.90 14.92 -2.39
C TYR A 18 23.75 15.63 -3.09
N ALA A 19 23.22 15.05 -4.15
CA ALA A 19 21.97 15.51 -4.74
C ALA A 19 20.89 15.22 -3.70
N PHE A 20 20.30 16.27 -3.13
CA PHE A 20 19.04 16.15 -2.41
C PHE A 20 18.02 15.71 -3.47
N SER A 21 17.41 14.55 -3.29
CA SER A 21 16.33 14.09 -4.16
C SER A 21 15.16 15.09 -4.05
N ALA A 22 14.38 15.28 -5.11
CA ALA A 22 13.15 16.07 -4.96
C ALA A 22 12.14 15.26 -4.12
N PRO A 23 11.27 15.91 -3.32
CA PRO A 23 10.23 15.18 -2.57
C PRO A 23 9.36 14.29 -3.46
N ASP A 24 9.07 14.72 -4.69
CA ASP A 24 8.35 13.89 -5.67
C ASP A 24 9.15 12.63 -6.06
N ASP A 25 10.48 12.73 -6.18
CA ASP A 25 11.35 11.58 -6.51
C ASP A 25 11.43 10.58 -5.33
N GLU A 26 11.33 11.05 -4.07
CA GLU A 26 11.31 10.20 -2.86
C GLU A 26 9.97 9.47 -2.73
N MET A 27 8.85 10.18 -2.85
CA MET A 27 7.51 9.57 -2.82
C MET A 27 7.33 8.52 -3.92
N THR A 28 7.78 8.80 -5.15
CA THR A 28 7.74 7.79 -6.23
C THR A 28 8.58 6.56 -5.88
N GLN A 29 9.75 6.73 -5.26
CA GLN A 29 10.58 5.61 -4.83
C GLN A 29 9.91 4.77 -3.73
N ASP A 30 9.21 5.41 -2.79
CA ASP A 30 8.46 4.72 -1.74
C ASP A 30 7.28 3.94 -2.31
N ILE A 31 6.54 4.53 -3.25
CA ILE A 31 5.47 3.84 -3.97
C ILE A 31 6.01 2.61 -4.72
N GLU A 32 7.13 2.74 -5.44
CA GLU A 32 7.76 1.62 -6.13
C GLU A 32 8.20 0.53 -5.14
N THR A 33 8.71 0.91 -3.97
CA THR A 33 9.14 -0.01 -2.92
C THR A 33 7.94 -0.74 -2.31
N ALA A 34 6.84 -0.02 -2.04
CA ALA A 34 5.59 -0.60 -1.57
C ALA A 34 5.07 -1.66 -2.55
N VAL A 35 4.94 -1.29 -3.84
CA VAL A 35 4.48 -2.18 -4.92
C VAL A 35 5.35 -3.44 -5.01
N GLN A 36 6.68 -3.28 -5.05
CA GLN A 36 7.59 -4.41 -5.13
C GLN A 36 7.54 -5.28 -3.88
N GLY A 37 7.39 -4.67 -2.71
CA GLY A 37 7.32 -5.34 -1.42
C GLY A 37 6.11 -6.26 -1.32
N VAL A 38 4.91 -5.72 -1.57
CA VAL A 38 3.65 -6.48 -1.47
C VAL A 38 3.57 -7.56 -2.55
N ASP A 39 4.02 -7.26 -3.78
CA ASP A 39 4.05 -8.25 -4.86
C ASP A 39 5.00 -9.42 -4.53
N ALA A 40 6.21 -9.10 -4.05
CA ALA A 40 7.19 -10.11 -3.67
C ALA A 40 6.72 -10.96 -2.49
N TYR A 41 6.05 -10.35 -1.50
CA TYR A 41 5.48 -11.07 -0.37
C TYR A 41 4.46 -12.11 -0.85
N TRP A 42 3.51 -11.72 -1.69
CA TRP A 42 2.52 -12.65 -2.20
C TRP A 42 3.12 -13.70 -3.16
N GLU A 43 4.09 -13.33 -4.01
CA GLU A 43 4.79 -14.30 -4.84
C GLU A 43 5.47 -15.40 -4.00
N ALA A 44 6.07 -15.02 -2.87
CA ALA A 44 6.76 -15.95 -1.98
C ALA A 44 5.81 -16.78 -1.11
N HIS A 45 4.80 -16.13 -0.52
CA HIS A 45 4.01 -16.71 0.57
C HIS A 45 2.62 -17.20 0.17
N TRP A 46 2.14 -16.92 -1.05
CA TRP A 46 0.79 -17.32 -1.47
C TRP A 46 0.48 -18.80 -1.23
N SER A 47 1.42 -19.69 -1.58
CA SER A 47 1.23 -21.14 -1.43
C SER A 47 1.24 -21.65 0.02
N GLU A 48 1.57 -20.79 0.98
CA GLU A 48 1.47 -21.08 2.42
C GLU A 48 0.02 -20.96 2.90
N PHE A 49 -0.77 -20.10 2.27
CA PHE A 49 -2.15 -19.79 2.66
C PHE A 49 -3.20 -20.37 1.70
N PHE A 50 -2.90 -20.39 0.40
CA PHE A 50 -3.88 -20.68 -0.66
C PHE A 50 -3.37 -21.72 -1.66
N THR A 51 -4.29 -22.37 -2.36
CA THR A 51 -3.96 -23.52 -3.23
C THR A 51 -3.83 -23.19 -4.72
N GLU A 52 -4.45 -22.10 -5.16
CA GLU A 52 -4.36 -21.63 -6.55
C GLU A 52 -3.01 -20.94 -6.82
N THR A 53 -2.81 -20.45 -8.04
CA THR A 53 -1.59 -19.68 -8.38
C THR A 53 -1.82 -18.20 -8.11
N TYR A 54 -0.89 -17.56 -7.41
CA TYR A 54 -0.85 -16.11 -7.30
C TYR A 54 -0.71 -15.46 -8.68
N VAL A 55 -1.53 -14.45 -8.95
CA VAL A 55 -1.44 -13.61 -10.14
C VAL A 55 -1.48 -12.18 -9.64
N PRO A 56 -0.44 -11.34 -9.81
CA PRO A 56 -0.51 -9.95 -9.37
C PRO A 56 -1.54 -9.13 -10.18
N PRO A 57 -2.16 -8.09 -9.60
CA PRO A 57 -2.88 -7.11 -10.40
C PRO A 57 -1.89 -6.34 -11.29
N ALA A 58 -2.37 -5.76 -12.39
CA ALA A 58 -1.56 -4.79 -13.12
C ALA A 58 -1.39 -3.51 -12.27
N VAL A 59 -0.22 -2.89 -12.35
CA VAL A 59 0.01 -1.59 -11.70
C VAL A 59 -0.17 -0.49 -12.74
N LEU A 60 -1.34 0.16 -12.73
CA LEU A 60 -1.53 1.37 -13.51
C LEU A 60 -0.84 2.55 -12.83
N GLY A 61 -0.83 2.56 -11.49
CA GLY A 61 -0.08 3.49 -10.66
C GLY A 61 -0.73 4.86 -10.53
N GLU A 62 0.10 5.90 -10.48
CA GLU A 62 -0.33 7.28 -10.27
C GLU A 62 -1.22 7.78 -11.44
N TYR A 63 -2.34 8.43 -11.09
CA TYR A 63 -3.13 9.22 -12.01
C TYR A 63 -3.38 10.64 -11.46
N ASP A 64 -3.90 11.51 -12.31
CA ASP A 64 -4.34 12.86 -11.98
C ASP A 64 -5.87 12.91 -12.17
N GLY A 65 -6.62 12.90 -11.07
CA GLY A 65 -8.08 12.89 -11.03
C GLY A 65 -8.71 14.19 -11.54
N ALA A 66 -7.95 15.29 -11.55
CA ALA A 66 -8.35 16.55 -12.17
C ALA A 66 -8.11 16.58 -13.70
N SER A 67 -7.42 15.58 -14.25
CA SER A 67 -7.12 15.47 -15.68
C SER A 67 -8.35 15.05 -16.50
N PRO A 68 -8.55 15.61 -17.71
CA PRO A 68 -9.58 15.14 -18.63
C PRO A 68 -9.30 13.74 -19.21
N ASN A 69 -8.12 13.16 -18.97
CA ASN A 69 -7.73 11.83 -19.42
C ASN A 69 -7.52 10.87 -18.24
N VAL A 70 -8.25 11.05 -17.14
CA VAL A 70 -8.25 10.12 -16.01
C VAL A 70 -8.59 8.69 -16.47
N PRO A 71 -7.95 7.64 -15.93
CA PRO A 71 -8.33 6.26 -16.18
C PRO A 71 -9.79 5.99 -15.81
N THR A 72 -10.31 4.87 -16.28
CA THR A 72 -11.67 4.43 -15.99
C THR A 72 -11.67 3.02 -15.42
N CYS A 73 -12.61 2.73 -14.51
CA CYS A 73 -12.93 1.38 -14.07
C CYS A 73 -14.39 1.08 -14.43
N ASP A 74 -14.66 -0.03 -15.14
CA ASP A 74 -15.98 -0.35 -15.70
C ASP A 74 -16.59 0.80 -16.55
N GLY A 75 -15.72 1.53 -17.24
CA GLY A 75 -16.10 2.68 -18.08
C GLY A 75 -16.43 3.97 -17.32
N GLU A 76 -16.38 3.97 -15.98
CA GLU A 76 -16.55 5.17 -15.16
C GLU A 76 -15.19 5.78 -14.79
N PRO A 77 -15.02 7.11 -14.92
CA PRO A 77 -13.78 7.80 -14.53
C PRO A 77 -13.41 7.57 -13.06
N LEU A 78 -12.12 7.37 -12.77
CA LEU A 78 -11.65 7.33 -11.39
C LEU A 78 -11.86 8.69 -10.69
N ALA A 79 -12.17 8.63 -9.39
CA ALA A 79 -12.43 9.81 -8.59
C ALA A 79 -11.15 10.56 -8.22
N ASP A 80 -11.24 11.88 -8.12
CA ASP A 80 -10.19 12.74 -7.55
C ASP A 80 -9.95 12.38 -6.06
N ASP A 81 -8.72 12.57 -5.58
CA ASP A 81 -8.31 12.23 -4.19
C ASP A 81 -8.63 10.76 -3.77
N ASN A 82 -8.57 9.80 -4.70
CA ASN A 82 -8.94 8.40 -4.44
C ASN A 82 -7.86 7.37 -4.84
N ALA A 83 -7.91 6.18 -4.25
CA ALA A 83 -7.22 4.99 -4.75
C ALA A 83 -8.23 3.87 -5.03
N VAL A 84 -7.82 2.91 -5.87
CA VAL A 84 -8.73 1.84 -6.32
C VAL A 84 -7.96 0.59 -6.75
N TYR A 85 -8.53 -0.55 -6.38
CA TYR A 85 -8.44 -1.79 -7.13
C TYR A 85 -9.65 -1.96 -8.06
N CYS A 86 -9.40 -2.01 -9.36
CA CYS A 86 -10.43 -2.26 -10.37
C CYS A 86 -10.43 -3.72 -10.81
N SER A 87 -11.60 -4.37 -10.72
CA SER A 87 -11.82 -5.75 -11.16
C SER A 87 -13.07 -5.86 -12.02
N THR A 88 -12.89 -6.20 -13.30
CA THR A 88 -13.95 -6.56 -14.25
C THR A 88 -13.50 -7.76 -15.10
N ASP A 89 -14.32 -8.21 -16.07
CA ASP A 89 -13.92 -9.31 -16.97
C ASP A 89 -12.66 -8.99 -17.79
N ASP A 90 -12.37 -7.70 -18.06
CA ASP A 90 -11.24 -7.23 -18.89
C ASP A 90 -10.26 -6.30 -18.14
N GLU A 91 -10.51 -6.00 -16.86
CA GLU A 91 -9.70 -5.09 -16.03
C GLU A 91 -9.30 -5.77 -14.72
N ASP A 92 -8.01 -5.73 -14.36
CA ASP A 92 -7.46 -6.21 -13.08
C ASP A 92 -6.24 -5.34 -12.77
N TYR A 93 -6.46 -4.21 -12.11
CA TYR A 93 -5.38 -3.25 -11.84
C TYR A 93 -5.58 -2.44 -10.56
N VAL A 94 -4.46 -1.93 -10.03
CA VAL A 94 -4.43 -0.93 -8.94
C VAL A 94 -4.00 0.45 -9.47
N ALA A 95 -4.60 1.51 -8.94
CA ALA A 95 -4.30 2.90 -9.27
C ALA A 95 -4.57 3.84 -8.08
N TRP A 96 -3.86 4.96 -8.02
CA TRP A 96 -4.01 5.96 -6.95
C TRP A 96 -3.81 7.37 -7.47
N ASP A 97 -4.59 8.30 -6.96
CA ASP A 97 -4.50 9.70 -7.33
C ASP A 97 -3.23 10.35 -6.74
N THR A 98 -2.52 11.12 -7.55
CA THR A 98 -1.25 11.75 -7.15
C THR A 98 -1.45 12.76 -6.03
N ASP A 99 -2.56 13.50 -6.02
CA ASP A 99 -2.84 14.50 -4.99
C ASP A 99 -3.27 13.84 -3.67
N LEU A 100 -3.96 12.68 -3.70
CA LEU A 100 -4.15 11.82 -2.52
C LEU A 100 -2.80 11.39 -1.92
N MET A 101 -1.90 10.84 -2.75
CA MET A 101 -0.60 10.36 -2.28
C MET A 101 0.20 11.50 -1.66
N ARG A 102 0.29 12.66 -2.33
CA ARG A 102 0.94 13.86 -1.79
C ARG A 102 0.31 14.35 -0.50
N PHE A 103 -1.02 14.33 -0.42
CA PHE A 103 -1.75 14.81 0.76
C PHE A 103 -1.36 14.02 2.01
N GLY A 104 -1.34 12.69 1.93
CA GLY A 104 -0.94 11.87 3.07
C GLY A 104 0.57 11.87 3.32
N TYR A 105 1.38 11.91 2.25
CA TYR A 105 2.85 11.97 2.34
C TYR A 105 3.37 13.22 3.07
N GLU A 106 2.60 14.32 3.11
CA GLU A 106 2.91 15.51 3.95
C GLU A 106 2.97 15.17 5.46
N TYR A 107 2.33 14.07 5.88
CA TYR A 107 2.20 13.67 7.29
C TYR A 107 2.98 12.41 7.67
N GLY A 108 3.65 11.78 6.70
CA GLY A 108 4.45 10.57 6.89
C GLY A 108 4.58 9.78 5.60
N ASP A 109 5.76 9.25 5.31
CA ASP A 109 6.02 8.49 4.09
C ASP A 109 5.34 7.10 4.12
N ALA A 110 5.08 6.57 5.31
CA ALA A 110 4.34 5.32 5.50
C ALA A 110 2.92 5.35 4.90
N PHE A 111 2.35 6.54 4.63
CA PHE A 111 1.03 6.66 4.03
C PHE A 111 0.93 5.97 2.66
N VAL A 112 1.94 6.11 1.80
CA VAL A 112 1.87 5.53 0.45
C VAL A 112 1.97 4.01 0.49
N TYR A 113 2.68 3.45 1.47
CA TYR A 113 2.72 2.02 1.72
C TYR A 113 1.34 1.50 2.14
N LEU A 114 0.66 2.20 3.06
CA LEU A 114 -0.70 1.86 3.47
C LEU A 114 -1.67 1.85 2.28
N VAL A 115 -1.68 2.89 1.46
CA VAL A 115 -2.60 2.98 0.31
C VAL A 115 -2.33 1.85 -0.68
N VAL A 116 -1.07 1.65 -1.07
CA VAL A 116 -0.70 0.57 -2.01
C VAL A 116 -1.11 -0.79 -1.46
N ALA A 117 -0.80 -1.07 -0.19
CA ALA A 117 -1.08 -2.35 0.42
C ALA A 117 -2.59 -2.61 0.63
N HIS A 118 -3.36 -1.55 0.91
CA HIS A 118 -4.82 -1.64 0.99
C HIS A 118 -5.44 -2.03 -0.37
N GLU A 119 -5.07 -1.34 -1.46
CA GLU A 119 -5.58 -1.69 -2.79
C GLU A 119 -5.07 -3.07 -3.25
N TRP A 120 -3.85 -3.46 -2.87
CA TRP A 120 -3.37 -4.82 -3.09
C TRP A 120 -4.19 -5.84 -2.30
N GLY A 121 -4.58 -5.53 -1.07
CA GLY A 121 -5.50 -6.31 -0.24
C GLY A 121 -6.81 -6.62 -0.95
N HIS A 122 -7.42 -5.64 -1.64
CA HIS A 122 -8.58 -5.88 -2.50
C HIS A 122 -8.29 -6.83 -3.67
N ALA A 123 -7.11 -6.70 -4.30
CA ALA A 123 -6.69 -7.63 -5.33
C ALA A 123 -6.60 -9.05 -4.77
N ILE A 124 -6.02 -9.23 -3.57
CA ILE A 124 -5.96 -10.52 -2.87
C ILE A 124 -7.36 -11.06 -2.61
N GLN A 125 -8.27 -10.27 -2.05
CA GLN A 125 -9.66 -10.67 -1.83
C GLN A 125 -10.33 -11.21 -3.09
N ASN A 126 -10.12 -10.56 -4.23
CA ASN A 126 -10.67 -10.99 -5.53
C ASN A 126 -10.10 -12.33 -6.01
N ARG A 127 -8.98 -12.78 -5.46
CA ARG A 127 -8.37 -14.10 -5.73
C ARG A 127 -8.77 -15.16 -4.70
N LEU A 128 -9.45 -14.77 -3.62
CA LEU A 128 -9.93 -15.69 -2.58
C LEU A 128 -11.30 -16.28 -2.94
N ASP A 129 -11.54 -17.50 -2.47
CA ASP A 129 -12.89 -18.07 -2.43
C ASP A 129 -13.82 -17.19 -1.57
N ALA A 130 -15.12 -17.16 -1.91
CA ALA A 130 -16.09 -16.26 -1.28
C ALA A 130 -16.21 -16.48 0.23
N GLU A 131 -15.96 -17.68 0.74
CA GLU A 131 -15.97 -18.02 2.16
C GLU A 131 -14.82 -17.38 2.95
N LEU A 132 -13.73 -17.00 2.26
CA LEU A 132 -12.57 -16.34 2.83
C LEU A 132 -12.66 -14.81 2.75
N GLN A 133 -13.67 -14.28 2.06
CA GLN A 133 -13.94 -12.85 1.99
C GLN A 133 -14.78 -12.43 3.20
N SER A 134 -14.32 -11.41 3.93
CA SER A 134 -15.07 -10.82 5.03
C SER A 134 -16.32 -10.10 4.51
N VAL A 135 -17.37 -10.04 5.34
CA VAL A 135 -18.52 -9.15 5.07
C VAL A 135 -18.09 -7.68 5.11
N ASP A 136 -17.11 -7.37 5.97
CA ASP A 136 -16.50 -6.05 6.07
C ASP A 136 -15.23 -6.03 5.20
N GLY A 137 -15.43 -5.99 3.87
CA GLY A 137 -14.36 -6.12 2.88
C GLY A 137 -13.25 -5.07 3.03
N GLU A 138 -13.60 -3.82 3.28
CA GLU A 138 -12.65 -2.71 3.49
C GLU A 138 -11.75 -2.95 4.71
N LEU A 139 -12.33 -3.41 5.83
CA LEU A 139 -11.54 -3.73 7.03
C LEU A 139 -10.67 -4.97 6.82
N GLN A 140 -11.11 -5.93 6.02
CA GLN A 140 -10.25 -7.05 5.63
C GLN A 140 -9.10 -6.57 4.73
N ALA A 141 -9.29 -5.59 3.85
CA ALA A 141 -8.22 -5.00 3.05
C ALA A 141 -7.21 -4.26 3.94
N ASP A 142 -7.65 -3.49 4.93
CA ASP A 142 -6.75 -2.88 5.93
C ASP A 142 -5.99 -3.94 6.74
N CYS A 143 -6.64 -5.04 7.13
CA CYS A 143 -5.97 -6.15 7.82
C CYS A 143 -4.91 -6.81 6.92
N LEU A 144 -5.26 -7.11 5.67
CA LEU A 144 -4.31 -7.70 4.72
C LEU A 144 -3.13 -6.77 4.47
N ALA A 145 -3.37 -5.45 4.37
CA ALA A 145 -2.31 -4.44 4.26
C ALA A 145 -1.32 -4.51 5.44
N GLY A 146 -1.82 -4.63 6.67
CA GLY A 146 -0.98 -4.83 7.85
C GLY A 146 -0.17 -6.13 7.80
N ALA A 147 -0.80 -7.22 7.37
CA ALA A 147 -0.16 -8.53 7.29
C ALA A 147 0.93 -8.59 6.20
N GLU A 148 0.67 -8.06 5.01
CA GLU A 148 1.62 -8.12 3.90
C GLU A 148 2.79 -7.14 4.07
N LEU A 149 2.57 -5.96 4.66
CA LEU A 149 3.66 -5.03 4.95
C LEU A 149 4.57 -5.55 6.08
N GLU A 150 3.99 -6.13 7.14
CA GLU A 150 4.76 -6.78 8.20
C GLU A 150 5.51 -8.00 7.67
N GLY A 151 4.88 -8.82 6.83
CA GLY A 151 5.54 -9.94 6.16
C GLY A 151 6.69 -9.50 5.25
N ALA A 152 6.45 -8.53 4.37
CA ALA A 152 7.47 -7.93 3.51
C ALA A 152 8.63 -7.32 4.32
N ALA A 153 8.34 -6.73 5.49
CA ALA A 153 9.37 -6.23 6.40
C ALA A 153 10.22 -7.37 7.00
N GLN A 154 9.59 -8.50 7.37
CA GLN A 154 10.29 -9.69 7.86
C GLN A 154 11.16 -10.35 6.78
N ASP A 155 10.73 -10.29 5.52
CA ASP A 155 11.50 -10.75 4.36
C ASP A 155 12.61 -9.77 3.94
N GLY A 156 12.53 -8.52 4.40
CA GLY A 156 13.48 -7.46 4.11
C GLY A 156 13.30 -6.84 2.72
N THR A 157 12.11 -6.96 2.12
CA THR A 157 11.72 -6.28 0.86
C THR A 157 11.13 -4.89 1.13
N VAL A 158 10.55 -4.68 2.31
CA VAL A 158 10.15 -3.38 2.87
C VAL A 158 10.94 -3.14 4.16
N VAL A 159 11.14 -1.88 4.55
CA VAL A 159 11.74 -1.52 5.84
C VAL A 159 10.82 -0.55 6.53
N PHE A 160 10.27 -0.94 7.68
CA PHE A 160 9.64 0.01 8.59
C PHE A 160 10.70 0.85 9.30
N GLU A 161 10.68 2.15 9.07
CA GLU A 161 11.48 3.11 9.81
C GLU A 161 10.87 3.41 11.20
N PRO A 162 11.67 3.93 12.15
CA PRO A 162 11.16 4.35 13.44
C PRO A 162 10.17 5.52 13.31
N GLY A 163 8.88 5.21 13.24
CA GLY A 163 7.80 6.20 13.14
C GLY A 163 6.64 5.72 12.29
N ASP A 164 6.90 4.85 11.31
CA ASP A 164 5.97 4.49 10.25
C ASP A 164 4.65 3.93 10.75
N VAL A 165 4.69 3.07 11.78
CA VAL A 165 3.46 2.52 12.38
C VAL A 165 2.62 3.63 13.04
N ASP A 166 3.27 4.60 13.68
CA ASP A 166 2.58 5.76 14.25
C ASP A 166 2.06 6.69 13.15
N GLU A 167 2.76 6.78 12.01
CA GLU A 167 2.35 7.54 10.83
C GLU A 167 1.13 6.93 10.15
N VAL A 168 1.09 5.61 9.95
CA VAL A 168 -0.09 4.86 9.46
C VAL A 168 -1.29 5.10 10.38
N HIS A 169 -1.10 4.93 11.69
CA HIS A 169 -2.15 5.21 12.67
C HIS A 169 -2.60 6.68 12.60
N THR A 170 -1.65 7.61 12.48
CA THR A 170 -1.94 9.04 12.36
C THR A 170 -2.70 9.33 11.09
N ALA A 171 -2.36 8.75 9.94
CA ALA A 171 -3.10 8.94 8.71
C ALA A 171 -4.54 8.46 8.83
N LEU A 172 -4.77 7.24 9.31
CA LEU A 172 -6.11 6.68 9.48
C LEU A 172 -6.99 7.55 10.40
N VAL A 173 -6.43 8.10 11.48
CA VAL A 173 -7.18 8.93 12.45
C VAL A 173 -7.30 10.39 12.04
N ARG A 174 -6.20 10.99 11.57
CA ARG A 174 -6.14 12.40 11.19
C ARG A 174 -6.97 12.63 9.94
N ASP A 175 -6.91 11.71 8.98
CA ASP A 175 -7.41 11.93 7.62
C ASP A 175 -8.76 11.31 7.34
N ALA A 176 -9.33 10.62 8.32
CA ALA A 176 -10.73 10.20 8.34
C ALA A 176 -11.67 11.29 7.80
N ASP A 177 -12.52 10.89 6.85
CA ASP A 177 -13.53 11.72 6.18
C ASP A 177 -13.01 12.93 5.39
N LYS A 178 -11.70 13.07 5.13
CA LYS A 178 -11.14 14.20 4.37
C LYS A 178 -11.11 13.99 2.87
N THR A 179 -10.97 12.75 2.41
CA THR A 179 -10.92 12.39 0.98
C THR A 179 -11.94 11.28 0.70
N PRO A 180 -12.26 11.00 -0.58
CA PRO A 180 -13.03 9.81 -0.93
C PRO A 180 -12.41 8.51 -0.37
N TRP A 181 -11.09 8.36 -0.43
CA TRP A 181 -10.38 7.17 0.08
C TRP A 181 -10.40 7.03 1.60
N THR A 182 -10.54 8.14 2.35
CA THR A 182 -10.60 8.09 3.82
C THR A 182 -12.03 8.18 4.37
N LYS A 183 -13.05 8.09 3.50
CA LYS A 183 -14.46 8.25 3.91
C LYS A 183 -14.93 7.09 4.78
N GLU A 184 -15.30 7.38 6.02
CA GLU A 184 -15.67 6.39 7.03
C GLU A 184 -16.94 5.62 6.66
N GLY A 185 -17.87 6.28 5.98
CA GLY A 185 -19.11 5.66 5.54
C GLY A 185 -18.92 4.54 4.50
N ASP A 186 -17.74 4.49 3.87
CA ASP A 186 -17.38 3.47 2.90
C ASP A 186 -16.37 2.47 3.53
N HIS A 187 -15.32 2.96 4.19
CA HIS A 187 -14.18 2.14 4.67
C HIS A 187 -14.26 1.67 6.14
N GLY A 188 -15.20 2.20 6.93
CA GLY A 188 -15.24 2.02 8.38
C GLY A 188 -14.65 3.19 9.15
N SER A 189 -14.93 3.28 10.45
CA SER A 189 -14.39 4.35 11.30
C SER A 189 -12.87 4.27 11.39
N ALA A 190 -12.21 5.41 11.64
CA ALA A 190 -10.76 5.44 11.82
C ALA A 190 -10.23 4.40 12.83
N SER A 191 -10.96 4.19 13.94
CA SER A 191 -10.60 3.18 14.94
C SER A 191 -10.71 1.75 14.43
N GLU A 192 -11.74 1.44 13.64
CA GLU A 192 -11.91 0.10 13.07
C GLU A 192 -10.79 -0.21 12.06
N ARG A 193 -10.44 0.77 11.23
CA ARG A 193 -9.33 0.66 10.27
C ARG A 193 -7.99 0.44 10.97
N VAL A 194 -7.71 1.22 12.03
CA VAL A 194 -6.51 1.04 12.87
C VAL A 194 -6.46 -0.35 13.49
N ASP A 195 -7.56 -0.80 14.10
CA ASP A 195 -7.63 -2.11 14.76
C ASP A 195 -7.45 -3.25 13.74
N ALA A 196 -8.01 -3.11 12.55
CA ALA A 196 -7.85 -4.07 11.45
C ALA A 196 -6.40 -4.16 10.97
N PHE A 197 -5.77 -3.01 10.68
CA PHE A 197 -4.37 -2.97 10.26
C PHE A 197 -3.44 -3.60 11.31
N ALA A 198 -3.63 -3.23 12.59
CA ALA A 198 -2.85 -3.79 13.68
C ALA A 198 -3.07 -5.31 13.85
N MET A 199 -4.29 -5.80 13.62
CA MET A 199 -4.58 -7.23 13.62
C MET A 199 -3.76 -7.98 12.56
N GLY A 200 -3.65 -7.43 11.36
CA GLY A 200 -2.82 -7.97 10.29
C GLY A 200 -1.34 -8.04 10.67
N GLN A 201 -0.81 -6.98 11.25
CA GLN A 201 0.58 -6.96 11.73
C GLN A 201 0.85 -8.01 12.83
N GLU A 202 -0.10 -8.20 13.75
CA GLU A 202 0.09 -9.12 14.88
C GLU A 202 -0.12 -10.59 14.50
N LEU A 203 -1.13 -10.87 13.67
CA LEU A 203 -1.61 -12.23 13.41
C LEU A 203 -1.29 -12.74 12.00
N GLY A 204 -0.76 -11.88 11.12
CA GLY A 204 -0.52 -12.21 9.71
C GLY A 204 -1.82 -12.50 8.94
N VAL A 205 -1.67 -13.10 7.76
CA VAL A 205 -2.77 -13.36 6.82
C VAL A 205 -3.89 -14.20 7.47
N GLU A 206 -3.55 -15.20 8.28
CA GLU A 206 -4.55 -16.06 8.95
C GLU A 206 -5.49 -15.26 9.88
N GLY A 207 -5.01 -14.16 10.47
CA GLY A 207 -5.83 -13.28 11.31
C GLY A 207 -6.88 -12.50 10.54
N CYS A 208 -6.64 -12.25 9.25
CA CYS A 208 -7.52 -11.47 8.38
C CYS A 208 -8.60 -12.30 7.69
N LEU A 209 -8.53 -13.63 7.80
CA LEU A 209 -9.51 -14.53 7.20
C LEU A 209 -10.66 -14.80 8.18
N PRO A 210 -11.91 -14.92 7.69
CA PRO A 210 -13.02 -15.37 8.50
C PRO A 210 -12.66 -16.68 9.21
N GLN A 211 -12.75 -16.68 10.54
CA GLN A 211 -12.61 -17.91 11.30
C GLN A 211 -13.74 -18.86 10.87
N GLU A 212 -13.39 -20.04 10.36
CA GLU A 212 -14.33 -21.14 10.21
C GLU A 212 -15.12 -21.25 11.52
N VAL A 213 -16.45 -21.11 11.45
CA VAL A 213 -17.31 -21.36 12.61
C VAL A 213 -17.22 -22.85 12.90
N SER A 214 -16.16 -23.25 13.60
CA SER A 214 -15.96 -24.61 14.06
C SER A 214 -17.17 -24.97 14.92
N ALA A 215 -17.95 -25.93 14.43
CA ALA A 215 -19.22 -26.37 14.99
C ALA A 215 -19.10 -27.02 16.39
N GLU A 216 -18.02 -26.78 17.13
CA GLU A 216 -17.72 -27.37 18.44
C GLU A 216 -17.89 -26.40 19.62
N GLY A 217 -18.19 -25.11 19.37
CA GLY A 217 -18.35 -24.10 20.44
C GLY A 217 -19.77 -23.89 21.00
N ALA A 218 -20.81 -24.38 20.31
CA ALA A 218 -22.21 -23.98 20.60
C ALA A 218 -22.87 -24.65 21.83
N THR A 219 -22.15 -25.40 22.66
CA THR A 219 -22.74 -26.10 23.82
C THR A 219 -22.23 -25.69 25.20
N ALA A 220 -21.38 -24.67 25.33
CA ALA A 220 -20.72 -24.37 26.62
C ALA A 220 -21.27 -23.16 27.40
N LEU A 221 -22.27 -22.43 26.90
CA LEU A 221 -22.82 -21.26 27.59
C LEU A 221 -24.36 -21.32 27.71
N ASP A 222 -24.86 -22.39 28.32
CA ASP A 222 -26.14 -22.37 29.03
C ASP A 222 -26.02 -23.27 30.27
N ARG A 223 -25.41 -22.72 31.34
CA ARG A 223 -25.49 -23.17 32.74
C ARG A 223 -24.83 -22.20 33.71
#